data_AF-A0A814GS13-F1
#
_entry.id   AF-A0A814GS13-F1
#
_cell.length_a   1.000
_cell.length_b   1.000
_cell.length_c   1.000
_cell.angle_alpha   90.00
_cell.angle_beta   90.00
_cell.angle_gamma   90.00
#
_symmetry.space_group_name_H-M   'P 1'
#
loop_
_entity.id
_entity.type
_entity.pdbx_description
1 polymer ?
#
loop_
_entity_poly.entity_id
_entity_poly.type
_entity_poly.pdbx_seq_one_letter_code
_entity_poly.pdbx_strand_id
1 'polypeptide(L)' 'MDEHKPKPVFRCVDDCETQEWNHPKRGYVKWWELINGDITSTTGLTMGIAEVPVGAPPTKRGHTHDAEEVYVVYSVSF' A
#
# COMPACT_ATOMS: atom_id res chain seq x y z
N MET A 1 -18.54 0.68 -33.06
CA MET A 1 -17.72 1.26 -31.98
C MET A 1 -16.91 0.10 -31.42
N ASP A 2 -15.60 0.12 -31.54
CA ASP A 2 -14.78 -0.87 -30.84
C ASP A 2 -14.89 -0.62 -29.34
N GLU A 3 -15.32 -1.64 -28.62
CA GLU A 3 -15.41 -1.63 -27.15
C GLU A 3 -14.00 -1.44 -26.58
N HIS A 4 -13.74 -0.31 -25.92
CA HIS A 4 -12.49 -0.12 -25.20
C HIS A 4 -12.47 -1.05 -23.99
N LYS A 5 -11.87 -2.23 -24.15
CA LYS A 5 -11.69 -3.16 -23.04
C LYS A 5 -10.56 -2.67 -22.14
N PRO A 6 -10.79 -2.51 -20.82
CA PRO A 6 -9.74 -2.12 -19.90
C PRO A 6 -8.62 -3.17 -19.94
N LYS A 7 -7.37 -2.69 -20.02
CA LYS A 7 -6.19 -3.55 -20.00
C LYS A 7 -5.90 -3.97 -18.56
N PRO A 8 -5.41 -5.20 -18.33
CA PRO A 8 -4.92 -5.60 -17.02
C PRO A 8 -3.75 -4.70 -16.59
N VAL A 9 -3.74 -4.32 -15.32
CA VAL A 9 -2.66 -3.55 -14.70
C VAL A 9 -1.74 -4.50 -13.96
N PHE A 10 -0.45 -4.47 -14.30
CA PHE A 10 0.59 -5.28 -13.67
C PHE A 10 1.62 -4.36 -13.03
N ARG A 11 2.00 -4.66 -11.79
CA ARG A 11 2.98 -3.87 -11.02
C ARG A 11 3.83 -4.81 -10.18
N CYS A 12 5.14 -4.56 -10.18
CA CYS A 12 6.08 -5.17 -9.25
C CYS A 12 6.45 -4.15 -8.17
N VAL A 13 6.68 -4.61 -6.94
CA VAL A 13 7.15 -3.75 -5.84
C VAL A 13 8.49 -3.11 -6.19
N ASP A 14 9.37 -3.87 -6.84
CA ASP A 14 10.72 -3.41 -7.20
C ASP A 14 10.73 -2.22 -8.18
N ASP A 15 9.61 -1.99 -8.89
CA ASP A 15 9.43 -0.86 -9.82
C ASP A 15 8.76 0.36 -9.16
N CYS A 16 8.35 0.25 -7.89
CA CYS A 16 7.63 1.31 -7.18
C CYS A 16 8.59 2.19 -6.38
N GLU A 17 8.29 3.50 -6.32
CA GLU A 17 9.00 4.39 -5.40
C GLU A 17 8.77 3.91 -3.96
N THR A 18 9.86 3.83 -3.20
CA THR A 18 9.80 3.48 -1.79
C THR A 18 9.40 4.71 -0.98
N GLN A 19 8.30 4.59 -0.26
CA GLN A 19 7.87 5.57 0.72
C GLN A 19 8.17 5.06 2.12
N GLU A 20 8.49 5.95 3.06
CA GLU A 20 8.78 5.52 4.42
C GLU A 20 8.40 6.52 5.51
N TRP A 21 8.04 5.97 6.66
CA TRP A 21 8.08 6.65 7.93
C TRP A 21 9.17 6.01 8.76
N ASN A 22 10.07 6.85 9.24
CA ASN A 22 11.08 6.50 10.21
C ASN A 22 11.03 7.51 11.36
N HIS A 23 9.94 7.47 12.13
CA HIS A 23 9.64 8.52 13.10
C HIS A 23 8.97 7.99 14.37
N PRO A 24 9.48 8.34 15.58
CA PRO A 24 9.02 7.74 16.83
C PRO A 24 7.54 8.02 17.17
N LYS A 25 6.93 9.07 16.60
CA LYS A 25 5.49 9.36 16.78
C LYS A 25 4.58 8.80 15.70
N ARG A 26 5.09 8.61 14.47
CA ARG A 26 4.27 8.21 13.31
C ARG A 26 4.34 6.71 13.06
N GLY A 27 5.48 6.10 13.36
CA GLY A 27 5.76 4.69 13.15
C GLY A 27 7.04 4.47 12.37
N TYR A 28 7.38 3.19 12.27
CA TYR A 28 8.46 2.68 11.44
C TYR A 28 7.82 1.74 10.43
N VAL A 29 7.66 2.20 9.20
CA VAL A 29 6.99 1.47 8.12
C VAL A 29 7.55 1.94 6.79
N LYS A 30 7.81 0.99 5.89
CA LYS A 30 8.04 1.27 4.48
C LYS A 30 6.81 0.84 3.70
N TRP A 31 6.47 1.54 2.64
CA TRP A 31 5.40 1.12 1.77
C TRP A 31 5.65 1.50 0.32
N TRP A 32 4.90 0.83 -0.55
CA TRP A 32 4.89 1.04 -1.99
C TRP A 32 3.46 1.14 -2.46
N GLU A 33 3.17 2.17 -3.26
CA GLU A 33 1.88 2.32 -3.92
C GLU A 33 1.88 1.51 -5.22
N LEU A 34 1.11 0.42 -5.25
CA LEU A 34 1.03 -0.44 -6.43
C LEU A 34 -0.04 0.08 -7.38
N ILE A 35 -1.22 0.38 -6.84
CA ILE A 35 -2.41 0.76 -7.62
C ILE A 35 -3.03 1.99 -6.96
N ASN A 36 -3.21 3.07 -7.71
CA ASN A 36 -4.06 4.21 -7.38
C ASN A 36 -4.36 5.01 -8.66
N GLY A 37 -5.23 6.03 -8.54
CA GLY A 37 -5.62 6.89 -9.68
C GLY A 37 -4.55 7.85 -10.17
N ASP A 38 -3.50 8.11 -9.39
CA ASP A 38 -2.40 9.00 -9.75
C ASP A 38 -1.31 8.29 -10.57
N ILE A 39 -1.10 6.99 -10.31
CA ILE A 39 0.00 6.20 -10.90
C ILE A 39 -0.47 5.12 -11.87
N THR A 40 -1.77 4.81 -11.91
CA THR A 40 -2.35 3.83 -12.84
C THR A 40 -3.65 4.35 -13.46
N SER A 41 -4.15 3.67 -14.50
CA SER A 41 -5.45 3.99 -15.09
C SER A 41 -6.65 3.46 -14.29
N THR A 42 -6.45 2.93 -13.08
CA THR A 42 -7.54 2.38 -12.25
C THR A 42 -8.13 3.45 -11.34
N THR A 43 -9.44 3.44 -11.15
CA THR A 43 -10.14 4.42 -10.28
C THR A 43 -10.95 3.78 -9.16
N GLY A 44 -11.14 2.45 -9.19
CA GLY A 44 -12.00 1.75 -8.24
C GLY A 44 -11.26 1.08 -7.07
N LEU A 45 -9.93 1.06 -7.09
CA LEU A 45 -9.11 0.43 -6.07
C LEU A 45 -7.83 1.23 -5.85
N THR A 46 -7.49 1.41 -4.58
CA THR A 46 -6.15 1.81 -4.16
C THR A 46 -5.55 0.64 -3.38
N MET A 47 -4.34 0.25 -3.73
CA MET A 47 -3.63 -0.87 -3.10
C MET A 47 -2.15 -0.56 -2.99
N GLY A 48 -1.59 -0.88 -1.84
CA GLY A 48 -0.15 -0.81 -1.58
C GLY A 48 0.33 -2.03 -0.83
N ILE A 49 1.64 -2.13 -0.71
CA ILE A 49 2.31 -3.10 0.17
C ILE A 49 3.02 -2.31 1.26
N ALA A 50 2.87 -2.76 2.50
CA ALA A 50 3.54 -2.18 3.65
C ALA A 50 4.43 -3.21 4.33
N GLU A 51 5.64 -2.80 4.69
CA GLU A 51 6.58 -3.57 5.47
C GLU A 51 6.81 -2.89 6.81
N VAL A 52 6.57 -3.63 7.89
CA VAL A 52 6.84 -3.20 9.26
C VAL A 52 8.06 -3.98 9.76
N PRO A 53 9.16 -3.31 10.15
CA PRO A 53 10.35 -3.99 10.64
C PRO A 53 10.08 -4.81 11.90
N VAL A 54 10.76 -5.96 12.01
CA VAL A 54 10.74 -6.77 13.23
C VAL A 54 11.22 -5.92 14.41
N GLY A 55 10.47 -5.96 15.51
CA GLY A 55 10.77 -5.18 16.72
C GLY A 55 10.41 -3.69 16.63
N ALA A 56 9.81 -3.22 15.54
CA ALA A 56 9.30 -1.86 15.47
C ALA A 56 8.31 -1.60 16.62
N PRO A 57 8.44 -0.49 17.35
CA PRO A 57 7.46 -0.10 18.36
C PRO A 57 6.06 -0.03 17.74
N PRO A 58 5.03 -0.55 18.42
CA PRO A 58 3.67 -0.44 17.92
C PRO A 58 3.32 1.03 17.71
N THR A 59 2.74 1.34 16.54
CA THR A 59 2.19 2.67 16.30
C THR A 59 1.09 2.95 17.32
N LYS A 60 0.85 4.22 17.65
CA LYS A 60 -0.30 4.58 18.48
C LYS A 60 -1.56 4.07 17.77
N ARG A 61 -2.20 3.04 18.34
CA ARG A 61 -3.48 2.52 17.84
C ARG A 61 -4.52 3.63 17.81
N GLY A 62 -5.39 3.59 16.80
CA GLY A 62 -6.65 4.36 16.82
C GLY A 62 -6.72 5.52 15.83
N HIS A 63 -6.40 5.30 14.56
CA HIS A 63 -6.96 6.15 13.51
C HIS A 63 -8.09 5.40 12.82
N THR A 64 -9.05 6.15 12.30
CA THR A 64 -10.20 5.66 11.55
C THR A 64 -10.30 6.51 10.28
N HIS A 65 -10.86 5.94 9.23
CA HIS A 65 -11.16 6.63 8.00
C HIS A 65 -12.53 6.15 7.49
N ASP A 66 -13.11 6.90 6.55
CA ASP A 66 -14.48 6.66 6.09
C ASP A 66 -14.60 5.44 5.17
N ALA A 67 -13.50 5.06 4.51
CA ALA A 67 -13.47 3.94 3.59
C ALA A 67 -13.26 2.60 4.33
N GLU A 68 -13.70 1.50 3.75
CA GLU A 68 -13.25 0.20 4.25
C GLU A 68 -11.82 -0.07 3.79
N GLU A 69 -11.03 -0.71 4.64
CA GLU A 69 -9.65 -1.08 4.32
C GLU A 69 -9.42 -2.57 4.60
N VAL A 70 -8.81 -3.25 3.63
CA VAL A 70 -8.54 -4.69 3.69
C VAL A 70 -7.04 -4.91 3.80
N TYR A 71 -6.63 -5.67 4.82
CA TYR A 71 -5.25 -6.08 5.01
C TYR A 71 -5.09 -7.56 4.67
N VAL A 72 -4.13 -7.88 3.80
CA VAL A 72 -3.68 -9.24 3.54
C VAL A 72 -2.27 -9.39 4.07
N VAL A 73 -2.12 -10.16 5.16
CA VAL A 73 -0.80 -10.47 5.72
C VAL A 73 -0.24 -11.68 4.99
N TYR A 74 0.74 -11.46 4.12
CA TYR A 74 1.28 -12.49 3.22
C TYR A 74 2.69 -12.97 3.57
N SER A 75 3.38 -12.28 4.47
CA SER A 75 4.68 -12.67 5.00
C SER A 75 4.83 -12.17 6.44
N VAL A 76 5.35 -13.03 7.31
CA VAL A 76 5.72 -12.70 8.68
C VAL A 76 7.04 -13.41 8.96
N SER A 77 8.03 -12.65 9.41
CA SER A 77 9.30 -13.19 9.91
C SER A 77 9.33 -12.99 11.43
N PHE A 78 9.59 -14.06 12.18
CA PHE A 78 9.67 -14.06 13.64
C PHE A 78 11.12 -14.09 14.11
#